data_AF-A0A348DDS4-F1
#
_entry.id   AF-A0A348DDS4-F1
#
_cell.length_a   1.000
_cell.length_b   1.000
_cell.length_c   1.000
_cell.angle_alpha   90.00
_cell.angle_beta   90.00
_cell.angle_gamma   90.00
#
_symmetry.space_group_name_H-M   'P 1'
#
loop_
_entity.id
_entity.type
_entity.pdbx_description
1 polymer ?
#
loop_
_entity_poly.entity_id
_entity_poly.type
_entity_poly.pdbx_seq_one_letter_code
_entity_poly.pdbx_strand_id
1 'polypeptide(L)' 'MRPKITPEEIALLVEDLDMLGEQNLVGIEAYEALYLLEMRRQTAKLNDIKRALEAEEE' A
#
# COMPACT_ATOMS: atom_id res chain seq x y z
N MET A 1 -7.37 -16.39 -9.95
CA MET A 1 -7.40 -16.73 -8.50
C MET A 1 -6.78 -15.58 -7.74
N ARG A 2 -7.29 -15.22 -6.56
CA ARG A 2 -6.64 -14.21 -5.72
C ARG A 2 -5.25 -14.73 -5.31
N PRO A 3 -4.15 -13.98 -5.54
CA PRO A 3 -2.85 -14.38 -5.06
C PRO A 3 -2.88 -14.56 -3.53
N LYS A 4 -2.12 -15.53 -3.02
CA LYS A 4 -1.99 -15.73 -1.58
C LYS A 4 -1.24 -14.55 -0.98
N ILE A 5 -1.63 -14.15 0.23
CA ILE A 5 -0.87 -13.18 1.01
C ILE A 5 0.47 -13.83 1.38
N THR A 6 1.55 -13.10 1.12
CA THR A 6 2.92 -13.50 1.40
C THR A 6 3.34 -13.11 2.82
N PRO A 7 4.32 -13.82 3.42
CA PRO A 7 4.89 -13.41 4.71
C PRO A 7 5.42 -11.96 4.71
N GLU A 8 6.00 -11.52 3.59
CA GLU A 8 6.53 -10.17 3.41
C GLU A 8 5.43 -9.11 3.46
N GLU A 9 4.28 -9.36 2.83
CA GLU A 9 3.11 -8.48 2.91
C GLU A 9 2.57 -8.36 4.35
N ILE A 10 2.63 -9.45 5.12
CA ILE A 10 2.22 -9.44 6.53
C ILE A 10 3.20 -8.62 7.36
N ALA A 11 4.51 -8.79 7.16
CA ALA A 11 5.53 -8.03 7.88
C ALA A 11 5.38 -6.53 7.65
N LEU A 12 5.19 -6.11 6.39
CA LEU A 12 4.93 -4.70 6.06
C LEU A 12 3.66 -4.16 6.71
N LEU A 13 2.58 -4.96 6.73
CA LEU A 13 1.33 -4.55 7.38
C LEU A 13 1.50 -4.36 8.90
N VAL A 14 2.29 -5.22 9.54
CA VAL A 14 2.60 -5.10 10.98
C VAL A 14 3.39 -3.82 11.25
N GLU A 15 4.42 -3.53 10.46
CA GLU A 15 5.19 -2.28 10.57
C GLU A 15 4.30 -1.04 10.40
N ASP A 16 3.42 -1.03 9.39
CA ASP A 16 2.48 0.06 9.17
C ASP A 16 1.52 0.23 10.38
N LEU A 17 1.02 -0.87 10.96
CA LEU A 17 0.14 -0.84 12.14
C LEU A 17 0.84 -0.34 13.40
N ASP A 18 2.08 -0.78 13.64
CA ASP A 18 2.88 -0.34 14.78
C ASP A 18 3.14 1.18 14.70
N MET A 19 3.52 1.69 13.52
CA MET A 19 3.70 3.13 13.30
C MET A 19 2.43 3.95 13.54
N LEU A 20 1.27 3.43 13.12
CA LEU A 20 -0.02 4.09 13.38
C LEU A 20 -0.34 4.09 14.88
N GLY A 21 -0.05 2.98 15.56
CA GLY A 21 -0.19 2.85 17.01
C GLY A 21 0.66 3.86 17.78
N GLU A 22 1.91 4.10 17.36
CA GLU A 22 2.79 5.13 17.93
C GLU A 22 2.19 6.55 17.83
N GLN A 23 1.37 6.80 16.81
CA GLN A 23 0.65 8.07 16.61
C GLN A 23 -0.73 8.11 17.28
N ASN A 24 -1.08 7.10 18.08
CA ASN A 24 -2.41 6.89 18.68
C ASN A 24 -3.55 6.75 17.65
N LEU A 25 -3.25 6.39 16.40
CA LEU A 25 -4.25 6.05 15.39
C LEU A 25 -4.63 4.59 15.57
N VAL A 26 -5.83 4.31 16.07
CA VAL A 26 -6.29 2.96 16.42
C VAL A 26 -7.69 2.68 15.89
N GLY A 27 -8.09 1.41 15.83
CA GLY A 27 -9.44 1.03 15.42
C GLY A 27 -9.81 1.53 14.00
N ILE A 28 -10.89 2.31 13.91
CA ILE A 28 -11.40 2.82 12.62
C ILE A 28 -10.40 3.77 11.95
N GLU A 29 -9.73 4.61 12.74
CA GLU A 29 -8.79 5.62 12.22
C GLU A 29 -7.55 4.95 11.61
N ALA A 30 -7.06 3.87 12.24
CA ALA A 30 -5.98 3.06 11.68
C ALA A 30 -6.38 2.39 10.35
N TYR A 31 -7.61 1.86 10.28
CA TYR A 31 -8.12 1.26 9.05
C TYR A 31 -8.22 2.27 7.91
N GLU A 32 -8.77 3.46 8.17
CA GLU A 32 -8.89 4.52 7.17
C GLU A 32 -7.51 5.01 6.71
N ALA A 33 -6.56 5.17 7.64
CA ALA A 33 -5.18 5.54 7.32
C ALA A 33 -4.52 4.49 6.42
N LEU A 34 -4.60 3.20 6.77
CA LEU A 34 -4.05 2.10 5.96
C LEU A 34 -4.70 2.05 4.57
N TYR A 35 -6.02 2.21 4.50
CA TYR A 35 -6.75 2.24 3.23
C TYR A 35 -6.26 3.36 2.32
N LEU A 36 -6.11 4.58 2.85
CA LEU A 36 -5.61 5.72 2.09
C LEU A 36 -4.15 5.52 1.64
N LEU A 37 -3.31 4.93 2.48
CA LEU A 37 -1.93 4.60 2.14
C LEU A 37 -1.85 3.56 1.00
N GLU A 38 -2.67 2.52 1.06
CA GLU A 38 -2.71 1.50 0.01
C GLU A 38 -3.22 2.07 -1.32
N MET A 39 -4.24 2.92 -1.31
CA MET A 39 -4.70 3.62 -2.51
C MET A 39 -3.61 4.49 -3.15
N ARG A 40 -2.78 5.15 -2.33
CA ARG A 40 -1.62 5.92 -2.81
C ARG A 40 -0.56 5.02 -3.42
N ARG A 41 -0.23 3.88 -2.78
CA ARG A 41 0.72 2.88 -3.31
C ARG A 41 0.25 2.34 -4.66
N GLN A 42 -1.02 1.99 -4.79
CA GLN A 42 -1.60 1.52 -6.05
C GLN A 42 -1.57 2.59 -7.14
N THR A 43 -1.89 3.83 -6.80
CA THR A 43 -1.83 4.96 -7.73
C THR A 43 -0.41 5.19 -8.24
N ALA A 44 0.61 5.12 -7.37
CA ALA A 44 2.01 5.22 -7.77
C ALA A 44 2.40 4.11 -8.74
N LYS A 45 2.07 2.83 -8.42
CA LYS A 45 2.34 1.68 -9.29
C LYS A 45 1.72 1.86 -10.68
N LEU A 46 0.46 2.34 -10.74
CA LEU A 46 -0.21 2.59 -12.02
C LEU A 46 0.47 3.70 -12.83
N ASN A 47 0.93 4.76 -12.17
CA ASN A 47 1.67 5.84 -12.83
C ASN A 47 3.02 5.36 -13.37
N ASP A 48 3.72 4.51 -12.63
CA ASP A 48 5.00 3.93 -13.08
C ASP A 48 4.80 3.01 -14.28
N ILE A 49 3.75 2.16 -14.27
CA ILE A 49 3.35 1.35 -15.42
C ILE A 49 3.03 2.23 -16.62
N LYS A 50 2.24 3.29 -16.42
CA LYS A 50 1.88 4.22 -17.50
C LYS A 50 3.13 4.83 -18.14
N ARG A 51 4.08 5.31 -17.34
CA ARG A 51 5.34 5.89 -17.83
C ARG A 51 6.19 4.87 -18.59
N ALA A 52 6.23 3.62 -18.12
CA ALA A 52 6.97 2.55 -18.79
C ALA A 52 6.37 2.23 -20.16
N LEU A 53 5.04 2.17 -20.26
CA LEU A 53 4.34 1.95 -21.54
C LEU A 53 4.56 3.12 -22.52
N GLU A 54 4.47 4.36 -22.03
CA GLU A 54 4.75 5.55 -22.86
C GLU A 54 6.19 5.55 -23.38
N ALA A 55 7.16 5.05 -22.61
CA ALA A 55 8.57 4.97 -23.01
C ALA A 55 8.87 3.81 -23.99
N GLU A 56 8.01 2.79 -24.07
CA GLU A 56 8.14 1.70 -25.05
C GLU A 56 7.47 2.03 -26.41
N GLU A 57 6.59 3.04 -26.47
CA GLU A 57 5.93 3.50 -27.70
C GLU A 57 6.77 4.53 -28.49
N GLU A 58 7.86 5.07 -27.93
CA GLU A 58 8.83 5.98 -28.58
C GLU A 58 10.02 5.24 -29.21
#